data_AF-A0A8J7PB98-F1
#
_entry.id   AF-A0A8J7PB98-F1
#
_cell.length_a   1.000
_cell.length_b   1.000
_cell.length_c   1.000
_cell.angle_alpha   90.00
_cell.angle_beta   90.00
_cell.angle_gamma   90.00
#
_symmetry.space_group_name_H-M   'P 1'
#
loop_
_entity.id
_entity.type
_entity.pdbx_description
1 polymer ?
#
loop_
_entity_poly.entity_id
_entity_poly.type
_entity_poly.pdbx_seq_one_letter_code
_entity_poly.pdbx_strand_id
1 'polypeptide(L)'
;MTLMLNKISSLAAMLSLLLVGISLLGCAIPANAEKIERAPSTASLALVAAVLNAHIKVSSEDTETNESELGRQLRRVFDDHTASGTDALALLLGLYIGESSGEDVSCELVNRGKSVIPRLHYYSLHEVNIPNVQMSRVHRIPGEYSIVEQRIAKGEHCIVEK
;
A
#
# COMPACT_ATOMS: atom_id res chain seq x y z
N MET A 1 49.48 -54.60 47.82
CA MET A 1 48.06 -54.29 48.07
C MET A 1 47.91 -52.78 48.18
N THR A 2 47.80 -52.08 47.05
CA THR A 2 47.17 -50.74 46.97
C THR A 2 46.69 -50.51 45.55
N LEU A 3 45.46 -50.01 45.47
CA LEU A 3 44.56 -50.06 44.33
C LEU A 3 44.87 -49.09 43.20
N MET A 4 44.38 -49.50 42.02
CA MET A 4 44.16 -48.71 40.82
C MET A 4 43.31 -47.44 41.06
N LEU A 5 43.73 -46.32 40.48
CA LEU A 5 42.90 -45.17 40.07
C LEU A 5 43.73 -44.35 39.06
N ASN A 6 43.22 -43.78 37.97
CA ASN A 6 41.98 -43.92 37.24
C ASN A 6 42.24 -43.22 35.90
N LYS A 7 41.93 -43.89 34.78
CA LYS A 7 42.12 -43.39 33.42
C LYS A 7 40.99 -42.42 33.05
N ILE A 8 41.12 -41.11 33.22
CA ILE A 8 40.20 -40.15 32.59
C ILE A 8 40.90 -38.82 32.34
N SER A 9 41.56 -38.66 31.19
CA SER A 9 42.03 -37.33 30.75
C SER A 9 42.14 -37.18 29.22
N SER A 10 41.44 -38.02 28.46
CA SER A 10 41.55 -38.03 26.99
C SER A 10 40.19 -37.95 26.27
N LEU A 11 39.27 -37.11 26.75
CA LEU A 11 37.97 -36.94 26.09
C LEU A 11 37.43 -35.49 26.03
N ALA A 12 38.19 -34.49 26.49
CA ALA A 12 37.71 -33.10 26.56
C ALA A 12 38.35 -32.14 25.55
N ALA A 13 39.40 -32.53 24.83
CA ALA A 13 40.16 -31.61 23.96
C ALA A 13 39.97 -31.84 22.44
N MET A 14 39.20 -32.85 22.03
CA MET A 14 38.89 -33.10 20.61
C MET A 14 37.43 -32.76 20.23
N LEU A 15 36.74 -32.02 21.09
CA LEU A 15 35.37 -31.55 20.85
C LEU A 15 35.30 -30.01 20.79
N SER A 16 36.35 -29.37 20.28
CA SER A 16 36.40 -27.90 20.08
C SER A 16 36.70 -27.50 18.64
N LEU A 17 36.68 -28.47 17.70
CA LEU A 17 36.95 -28.24 16.28
C LEU A 17 35.74 -28.55 15.36
N LEU A 18 34.53 -28.59 15.92
CA LEU A 18 33.29 -28.91 15.17
C LEU A 18 32.15 -27.88 15.40
N LEU A 19 32.51 -26.63 15.63
CA LEU A 19 31.67 -25.43 15.70
C LEU A 19 32.58 -24.34 15.09
N VAL A 20 32.39 -23.73 13.92
CA VAL A 20 31.18 -23.23 13.28
C VAL A 20 31.52 -23.11 11.78
N GLY A 21 31.48 -24.23 11.06
CA GLY A 21 31.64 -24.31 9.61
C GLY A 21 30.31 -24.15 8.86
N ILE A 22 29.43 -23.25 9.33
CA ILE A 22 28.14 -22.94 8.69
C ILE A 22 28.09 -21.42 8.49
N SER A 23 28.96 -20.92 7.62
CA SER A 23 28.87 -19.55 7.08
C SER A 23 28.35 -19.55 5.63
N LEU A 24 27.75 -20.65 5.21
CA LEU A 24 27.09 -20.77 3.91
C LEU A 24 25.62 -20.40 4.05
N LEU A 25 25.19 -19.46 3.22
CA LEU A 25 23.80 -19.29 2.76
C LEU A 25 22.83 -18.65 3.76
N GLY A 26 23.25 -17.57 4.41
CA GLY A 26 22.30 -16.57 4.91
C GLY A 26 21.79 -15.75 3.73
N CYS A 27 20.68 -16.19 3.13
CA CYS A 27 19.87 -15.57 2.08
C CYS A 27 20.34 -14.17 1.65
N ALA A 28 20.95 -14.08 0.46
CA ALA A 28 20.77 -12.93 -0.39
C ALA A 28 19.27 -12.85 -0.70
N ILE A 29 18.50 -12.23 0.19
CA ILE A 29 17.19 -11.72 -0.16
C ILE A 29 17.50 -10.72 -1.27
N PRO A 30 17.07 -10.92 -2.53
CA PRO A 30 16.99 -9.80 -3.43
C PRO A 30 15.97 -8.89 -2.76
N ALA A 31 16.47 -7.88 -2.06
CA ALA A 31 15.70 -6.69 -1.81
C ALA A 31 15.42 -6.14 -3.21
N ASN A 32 14.36 -6.63 -3.84
CA ASN A 32 13.52 -5.81 -4.69
C ASN A 32 12.98 -4.72 -3.77
N ALA A 33 13.86 -3.82 -3.34
CA ALA A 33 13.51 -2.47 -3.00
C ALA A 33 13.00 -1.92 -4.32
N GLU A 34 11.71 -2.16 -4.56
CA GLU A 34 10.95 -1.47 -5.58
C GLU A 34 11.34 -0.01 -5.41
N LYS A 35 12.01 0.54 -6.43
CA LYS A 35 12.56 1.88 -6.38
C LYS A 35 11.37 2.83 -6.22
N ILE A 36 11.06 3.22 -4.98
CA ILE A 36 9.99 4.14 -4.63
C ILE A 36 10.50 5.53 -5.00
N GLU A 37 10.42 5.81 -6.28
CA GLU A 37 10.62 7.13 -6.85
C GLU A 37 9.79 7.17 -8.13
N ARG A 38 8.47 7.14 -7.99
CA ARG A 38 7.60 7.19 -9.16
C ARG A 38 6.48 8.16 -8.90
N ALA A 39 6.59 9.31 -9.59
CA ALA A 39 5.41 10.02 -10.03
C ALA A 39 4.39 9.01 -10.58
N PRO A 40 3.08 9.26 -10.40
CA PRO A 40 2.05 8.34 -10.83
C PRO A 40 2.21 7.99 -12.30
N SER A 41 2.01 6.71 -12.62
CA SER A 41 1.97 6.24 -14.00
C SER A 41 0.89 6.96 -14.82
N THR A 42 1.06 7.00 -16.14
CA THR A 42 0.00 7.50 -17.03
C THR A 42 -1.31 6.71 -16.88
N ALA A 43 -1.21 5.40 -16.60
CA ALA A 43 -2.36 4.55 -16.34
C ALA A 43 -3.11 4.94 -15.05
N SER A 44 -2.40 5.17 -13.95
CA SER A 44 -3.01 5.63 -12.69
C SER A 44 -3.62 7.02 -12.84
N LEU A 45 -2.96 7.93 -13.56
CA LEU A 45 -3.53 9.26 -13.86
C LEU A 45 -4.81 9.15 -14.70
N ALA A 46 -4.88 8.23 -15.67
CA ALA A 46 -6.08 8.02 -16.48
C ALA A 46 -7.25 7.48 -15.65
N LEU A 47 -6.99 6.56 -14.71
CA LEU A 47 -7.99 6.05 -13.77
C LEU A 47 -8.56 7.17 -12.90
N VAL A 48 -7.69 7.97 -12.28
CA VAL A 48 -8.09 9.11 -11.44
C VAL A 48 -8.85 10.15 -12.27
N ALA A 49 -8.38 10.48 -13.48
CA ALA A 49 -9.05 11.44 -14.36
C ALA A 49 -10.48 11.01 -14.72
N ALA A 50 -10.70 9.71 -14.94
CA ALA A 50 -12.04 9.20 -15.24
C ALA A 50 -13.00 9.39 -14.06
N VAL A 51 -12.56 9.08 -12.82
CA VAL A 51 -13.34 9.29 -11.59
C VAL A 51 -13.64 10.77 -11.38
N LEU A 52 -12.61 11.63 -11.44
CA LEU A 52 -12.78 13.07 -11.19
C LEU A 52 -13.69 13.73 -12.22
N ASN A 53 -13.58 13.37 -13.50
CA ASN A 53 -14.48 13.90 -14.53
C ASN A 53 -15.93 13.43 -14.34
N ALA A 54 -16.15 12.20 -13.87
CA ALA A 54 -17.49 11.73 -13.51
C ALA A 54 -18.03 12.49 -12.28
N HIS A 55 -17.22 12.66 -11.24
CA HIS A 55 -17.59 13.41 -10.05
C HIS A 55 -17.95 14.87 -10.38
N ILE A 56 -17.13 15.55 -11.19
CA ILE A 56 -17.39 16.91 -11.66
C ILE A 56 -18.75 17.03 -12.38
N LYS A 57 -19.16 15.99 -13.13
CA LYS A 57 -20.48 15.94 -13.76
C LYS A 57 -21.59 15.79 -12.75
N VAL A 58 -21.47 14.88 -11.77
CA VAL A 58 -22.43 14.73 -10.66
C VAL A 58 -22.59 16.05 -9.90
N SER A 59 -21.47 16.73 -9.56
CA SER A 59 -21.52 18.03 -8.89
C SER A 59 -22.12 19.16 -9.73
N SER A 60 -22.14 19.02 -11.06
CA SER A 60 -22.79 19.97 -11.97
C SER A 60 -24.25 19.66 -12.19
N GLU A 61 -24.60 18.38 -12.29
CA GLU A 61 -25.92 17.87 -12.62
C GLU A 61 -26.10 16.50 -11.97
N ASP A 62 -26.85 16.49 -10.88
CA ASP A 62 -27.12 15.29 -10.09
C ASP A 62 -28.22 14.45 -10.75
N THR A 63 -27.81 13.45 -11.52
CA THR A 63 -28.71 12.53 -12.24
C THR A 63 -28.24 11.10 -12.02
N GLU A 64 -29.18 10.16 -12.02
CA GLU A 64 -28.91 8.72 -11.90
C GLU A 64 -27.87 8.22 -12.92
N THR A 65 -27.87 8.80 -14.13
CA THR A 65 -26.88 8.46 -15.17
C THR A 65 -25.47 8.91 -14.78
N ASN A 66 -25.31 10.12 -14.24
CA ASN A 66 -24.01 10.65 -13.82
C ASN A 66 -23.50 9.92 -12.56
N GLU A 67 -24.37 9.63 -11.60
CA GLU A 67 -24.02 8.85 -10.40
C GLU A 67 -23.61 7.41 -10.77
N SER A 68 -24.36 6.76 -11.67
CA SER A 68 -24.01 5.42 -12.17
C SER A 68 -22.67 5.40 -12.89
N GLU A 69 -22.35 6.46 -13.65
CA GLU A 69 -21.05 6.59 -14.31
C GLU A 69 -19.91 6.77 -13.30
N LEU A 70 -20.12 7.58 -12.26
CA LEU A 70 -19.17 7.75 -11.16
C LEU A 70 -18.91 6.41 -10.45
N GLY A 71 -19.97 5.70 -10.06
CA GLY A 71 -19.88 4.38 -9.44
C GLY A 71 -19.15 3.38 -10.34
N ARG A 72 -19.40 3.40 -11.65
CA ARG A 72 -18.69 2.57 -12.64
C ARG A 72 -17.19 2.89 -12.69
N GLN A 73 -16.80 4.16 -12.72
CA GLN A 73 -15.37 4.52 -12.73
C GLN A 73 -14.69 4.13 -11.41
N LEU A 74 -15.35 4.34 -10.26
CA LEU A 74 -14.82 3.93 -8.96
C LEU A 74 -14.61 2.43 -8.89
N ARG A 75 -15.59 1.63 -9.33
CA ARG A 75 -15.45 0.16 -9.38
C ARG A 75 -14.26 -0.29 -10.22
N ARG A 76 -13.97 0.38 -11.34
CA ARG A 76 -12.78 0.06 -12.16
C ARG A 76 -11.47 0.30 -11.40
N VAL A 77 -11.42 1.30 -10.51
CA VAL A 77 -10.25 1.54 -9.66
C VAL A 77 -10.16 0.48 -8.56
N PHE A 78 -11.28 0.15 -7.92
CA PHE A 78 -11.33 -0.88 -6.87
C PHE A 78 -10.93 -2.27 -7.39
N ASP A 79 -11.41 -2.66 -8.57
CA ASP A 79 -11.10 -3.96 -9.19
C ASP A 79 -9.67 -4.03 -9.76
N ASP A 80 -8.96 -2.89 -9.89
CA ASP A 80 -7.57 -2.85 -10.35
C ASP A 80 -6.60 -3.07 -9.18
N HIS A 81 -6.16 -4.32 -9.02
CA HIS A 81 -5.17 -4.74 -8.02
C HIS A 81 -3.71 -4.58 -8.49
N THR A 82 -3.46 -3.88 -9.59
CA THR A 82 -2.09 -3.57 -10.03
C THR A 82 -1.49 -2.40 -9.24
N ALA A 83 -0.21 -2.11 -9.50
CA ALA A 83 0.45 -0.92 -8.97
C ALA A 83 -0.27 0.38 -9.39
N SER A 84 -0.82 0.43 -10.60
CA SER A 84 -1.54 1.61 -11.12
C SER A 84 -2.87 1.83 -10.42
N GLY A 85 -3.64 0.78 -10.16
CA GLY A 85 -4.87 0.88 -9.36
C GLY A 85 -4.59 1.30 -7.92
N THR A 86 -3.50 0.79 -7.34
CA THR A 86 -3.07 1.19 -5.97
C THR A 86 -2.63 2.65 -5.92
N ASP A 87 -1.88 3.13 -6.91
CA ASP A 87 -1.54 4.55 -7.05
C ASP A 87 -2.79 5.42 -7.20
N ALA A 88 -3.77 4.97 -7.99
CA ALA A 88 -5.01 5.68 -8.20
C ALA A 88 -5.84 5.80 -6.91
N LEU A 89 -5.97 4.73 -6.13
CA LEU A 89 -6.64 4.78 -4.82
C LEU A 89 -5.94 5.72 -3.85
N ALA A 90 -4.61 5.62 -3.75
CA ALA A 90 -3.84 6.48 -2.86
C ALA A 90 -3.99 7.96 -3.27
N LEU A 91 -4.02 8.27 -4.57
CA LEU A 91 -4.32 9.62 -5.07
C LEU A 91 -5.74 10.07 -4.72
N LEU A 92 -6.74 9.22 -4.94
CA LEU A 92 -8.15 9.53 -4.66
C LEU A 92 -8.41 9.75 -3.17
N LEU A 93 -7.66 9.08 -2.28
CA LEU A 93 -7.79 9.28 -0.83
C LEU A 93 -7.58 10.75 -0.43
N GLY A 94 -6.66 11.44 -1.08
CA GLY A 94 -6.40 12.86 -0.82
C GLY A 94 -7.32 13.83 -1.54
N LEU A 95 -8.36 13.34 -2.22
CA LEU A 95 -9.29 14.15 -3.01
C LEU A 95 -10.73 13.89 -2.54
N TYR A 96 -11.52 14.94 -2.41
CA TYR A 96 -12.94 14.80 -2.11
C TYR A 96 -13.70 14.36 -3.35
N ILE A 97 -14.32 13.19 -3.27
CA ILE A 97 -15.17 12.60 -4.31
C ILE A 97 -16.55 12.16 -3.76
N GLY A 98 -16.90 12.63 -2.55
CA GLY A 98 -18.08 12.22 -1.77
C GLY A 98 -17.71 11.41 -0.52
N GLU A 99 -18.52 11.52 0.54
CA GLU A 99 -18.25 10.89 1.85
C GLU A 99 -18.18 9.36 1.76
N SER A 100 -19.22 8.70 1.21
CA SER A 100 -19.27 7.24 1.07
C SER A 100 -18.12 6.71 0.20
N SER A 101 -17.82 7.40 -0.91
CA SER A 101 -16.71 7.00 -1.78
C SER A 101 -15.34 7.17 -1.13
N GLY A 102 -15.18 8.17 -0.25
CA GLY A 102 -13.96 8.35 0.55
C GLY A 102 -13.74 7.22 1.55
N GLU A 103 -14.82 6.78 2.22
CA GLU A 103 -14.77 5.63 3.13
C GLU A 103 -14.40 4.34 2.39
N ASP A 104 -14.99 4.08 1.22
CA ASP A 104 -14.68 2.90 0.40
C ASP A 104 -13.21 2.90 -0.08
N VAL A 105 -12.67 4.06 -0.48
CA VAL A 105 -11.25 4.20 -0.85
C VAL A 105 -10.34 3.94 0.34
N SER A 106 -10.66 4.52 1.51
CA SER A 106 -9.94 4.27 2.76
C SER A 106 -9.96 2.79 3.14
N CYS A 107 -11.13 2.15 3.04
CA CYS A 107 -11.38 0.74 3.30
C CYS A 107 -10.53 -0.17 2.40
N GLU A 108 -10.56 0.05 1.09
CA GLU A 108 -9.78 -0.74 0.13
C GLU A 108 -8.27 -0.58 0.35
N LEU A 109 -7.79 0.64 0.65
CA LEU A 109 -6.37 0.86 0.96
C LEU A 109 -5.93 0.14 2.24
N VAL A 110 -6.78 0.12 3.28
CA VAL A 110 -6.53 -0.67 4.49
C VAL A 110 -6.42 -2.16 4.15
N ASN A 111 -7.31 -2.68 3.31
CA ASN A 111 -7.30 -4.07 2.88
C ASN A 111 -6.06 -4.44 2.04
N ARG A 112 -5.52 -3.51 1.24
CA ARG A 112 -4.24 -3.68 0.52
C ARG A 112 -3.01 -3.63 1.46
N GLY A 113 -3.19 -3.10 2.67
CA GLY A 113 -2.25 -3.23 3.78
C GLY A 113 -0.90 -2.55 3.56
N LYS A 114 0.15 -3.07 4.19
CA LYS A 114 1.48 -2.41 4.26
C LYS A 114 2.10 -2.03 2.91
N SER A 115 1.70 -2.69 1.83
CA SER A 115 2.19 -2.44 0.48
C SER A 115 1.84 -1.03 -0.04
N VAL A 116 0.81 -0.38 0.51
CA VAL A 116 0.36 0.95 0.07
C VAL A 116 1.03 2.10 0.81
N ILE A 117 1.63 1.86 1.98
CA ILE A 117 2.23 2.90 2.84
C ILE A 117 3.21 3.81 2.07
N PRO A 118 4.12 3.30 1.22
CA PRO A 118 5.00 4.18 0.46
C PRO A 118 4.26 5.17 -0.45
N ARG A 119 3.10 4.77 -0.98
CA ARG A 119 2.26 5.61 -1.86
C ARG A 119 1.51 6.66 -1.04
N LEU A 120 0.96 6.27 0.11
CA LEU A 120 0.31 7.21 1.04
C LEU A 120 1.29 8.30 1.47
N HIS A 121 2.50 7.92 1.86
CA HIS A 121 3.55 8.86 2.21
C HIS A 121 3.90 9.79 1.04
N TYR A 122 4.10 9.24 -0.16
CA TYR A 122 4.40 10.03 -1.34
C TYR A 122 3.30 11.07 -1.63
N TYR A 123 2.03 10.68 -1.72
CA TYR A 123 0.95 11.60 -2.06
C TYR A 123 0.54 12.55 -0.92
N SER A 124 0.91 12.24 0.33
CA SER A 124 0.78 13.18 1.44
C SER A 124 1.71 14.40 1.32
N LEU A 125 2.83 14.25 0.62
CA LEU A 125 3.87 15.28 0.47
C LEU A 125 3.88 15.92 -0.92
N HIS A 126 3.30 15.29 -1.93
CA HIS A 126 3.37 15.72 -3.32
C HIS A 126 2.01 16.08 -3.87
N GLU A 127 1.90 17.28 -4.42
CA GLU A 127 0.74 17.65 -5.24
C GLU A 127 0.89 17.06 -6.64
N VAL A 128 -0.18 16.43 -7.13
CA VAL A 128 -0.20 15.81 -8.45
C VAL A 128 -1.22 16.52 -9.31
N ASN A 129 -0.77 17.03 -10.45
CA ASN A 129 -1.66 17.55 -11.48
C ASN A 129 -2.21 16.38 -12.31
N ILE A 130 -3.55 16.28 -12.39
CA ILE A 130 -4.22 15.23 -13.15
C ILE A 130 -4.54 15.78 -14.55
N PRO A 131 -3.97 15.21 -15.63
CA PRO A 131 -4.21 15.70 -16.98
C PRO A 131 -5.69 15.53 -17.35
N ASN A 132 -6.21 16.47 -18.14
CA ASN A 132 -7.59 16.48 -18.64
C ASN A 132 -8.66 16.54 -17.52
N VAL A 133 -8.32 17.11 -16.37
CA VAL A 133 -9.26 17.41 -15.27
C VAL A 133 -9.21 18.90 -14.97
N GLN A 134 -10.38 19.50 -14.74
CA GLN A 134 -10.46 20.88 -14.24
C GLN A 134 -10.12 20.89 -12.74
N MET A 135 -8.82 20.91 -12.41
CA MET A 135 -8.34 20.81 -11.03
C MET A 135 -8.90 21.90 -10.09
N SER A 136 -9.33 23.05 -10.62
CA SER A 136 -10.01 24.11 -9.86
C SER A 136 -11.37 23.69 -9.28
N ARG A 137 -11.96 22.60 -9.79
CA ARG A 137 -13.23 22.03 -9.31
C ARG A 137 -13.04 20.85 -8.36
N VAL A 138 -11.81 20.52 -7.99
CA VAL A 138 -11.48 19.36 -7.15
C VAL A 138 -11.00 19.86 -5.80
N HIS A 139 -11.60 19.34 -4.72
CA HIS A 139 -11.18 19.66 -3.35
C HIS A 139 -10.18 18.62 -2.83
N ARG A 140 -9.12 19.06 -2.13
CA ARG A 140 -8.13 18.16 -1.51
C ARG A 140 -8.43 17.94 -0.03
N ILE A 141 -8.15 16.72 0.44
CA ILE A 141 -8.29 16.31 1.85
C ILE A 141 -6.97 15.70 2.34
N PRO A 142 -5.97 16.52 2.71
CA PRO A 142 -4.64 16.00 3.05
C PRO A 142 -4.58 15.21 4.37
N GLY A 143 -5.59 15.30 5.23
CA GLY A 143 -5.60 14.61 6.54
C GLY A 143 -5.76 13.09 6.47
N GLU A 144 -6.38 12.59 5.39
CA GLU A 144 -6.83 11.19 5.28
C GLU A 144 -5.69 10.17 5.22
N TYR A 145 -4.54 10.55 4.65
CA TYR A 145 -3.38 9.65 4.52
C TYR A 145 -2.92 9.09 5.86
N SER A 146 -2.78 9.97 6.86
CA SER A 146 -2.28 9.58 8.20
C SER A 146 -3.25 8.66 8.94
N ILE A 147 -4.55 8.82 8.71
CA ILE A 147 -5.59 7.98 9.31
C ILE A 147 -5.48 6.57 8.74
N VAL A 148 -5.40 6.43 7.42
CA VAL A 148 -5.28 5.13 6.75
C VAL A 148 -3.97 4.42 7.15
N GLU A 149 -2.85 5.14 7.20
CA GLU A 149 -1.57 4.57 7.67
C GLU A 149 -1.67 3.99 9.08
N GLN A 150 -2.34 4.70 10.01
CA GLN A 150 -2.54 4.21 11.37
C GLN A 150 -3.41 2.96 11.42
N ARG A 151 -4.48 2.89 10.62
CA ARG A 151 -5.36 1.72 10.52
C ARG A 151 -4.60 0.49 10.01
N ILE A 152 -3.79 0.68 8.96
CA ILE A 152 -2.90 -0.37 8.43
C ILE A 152 -1.88 -0.82 9.50
N ALA A 153 -1.28 0.12 10.23
CA ALA A 153 -0.31 -0.18 11.27
C ALA A 153 -0.92 -1.00 12.43
N LYS A 154 -2.20 -0.76 12.76
CA LYS A 154 -2.98 -1.52 13.74
C LYS A 154 -3.40 -2.91 13.24
N GLY A 155 -3.22 -3.21 11.94
CA GLY A 155 -3.69 -4.45 11.34
C GLY A 155 -5.21 -4.52 11.23
N GLU A 156 -5.87 -3.37 11.06
CA GLU A 156 -7.31 -3.34 10.80
C GLU A 156 -7.65 -4.01 9.46
N HIS A 157 -8.86 -4.55 9.38
CA HIS A 157 -9.47 -5.03 8.16
C HIS A 157 -10.84 -4.38 8.03
N CYS A 158 -11.19 -4.02 6.81
CA CYS A 158 -12.43 -3.30 6.54
C CYS A 158 -13.34 -4.16 5.66
N ILE A 159 -14.61 -4.24 6.01
CA ILE A 159 -15.61 -4.98 5.26
C ILE A 159 -16.37 -3.96 4.41
N VAL A 160 -16.16 -3.99 3.10
CA VAL A 160 -17.04 -3.25 2.16
C VAL A 160 -18.30 -4.09 1.99
N GLU A 161 -19.46 -3.58 2.42
CA GLU A 161 -20.74 -4.17 2.05
C GLU A 161 -20.90 -4.00 0.52
N LYS A 162 -20.82 -5.11 -0.22
CA LYS A 162 -20.87 -5.13 -1.68
C LYS A 162 -22.28 -5.09 -2.23
#